data_AF-A0A0X1KJJ4-F1
#
_entry.id   AF-A0A0X1KJJ4-F1
#
_cell.length_a   1.000
_cell.length_b   1.000
_cell.length_c   1.000
_cell.angle_alpha   90.00
_cell.angle_beta   90.00
_cell.angle_gamma   90.00
#
_symmetry.space_group_name_H-M   'P 1'
#
loop_
_entity.id
_entity.type
_entity.pdbx_description
1 polymer ?
#
loop_
_entity_poly.entity_id
_entity_poly.type
_entity_poly.pdbx_seq_one_letter_code
_entity_poly.pdbx_strand_id
1 'polypeptide(L)'
;MNVKEIHEFLNKMWNDIFTLNEELKAELPEKGFKVEDVEEVFGAYIFLEGEWVRMDYPHPAFEVKPQIEVGATPESYYFVVAVPKERISEGFLEAFLKLFPRSFIYGSEDFLSDVHNWRRGEASPGGILRKIKESRENVFQFEANFESVDELKKGLKKLIEVGKRFEIFDL
;
A
#
# COMPACT_ATOMS: atom_id res chain seq x y z
N MET A 1 5.78 24.88 17.26
CA MET A 1 6.26 23.55 16.86
C MET A 1 6.86 22.87 18.09
N ASN A 2 6.31 21.73 18.51
CA ASN A 2 6.84 20.99 19.66
C ASN A 2 7.89 19.98 19.18
N VAL A 3 9.17 20.30 19.38
CA VAL A 3 10.28 19.47 18.90
C VAL A 3 10.28 18.07 19.53
N LYS A 4 9.85 17.95 20.79
CA LYS A 4 9.78 16.67 21.49
C LYS A 4 8.76 15.73 20.84
N GLU A 5 7.58 16.25 20.53
CA GLU A 5 6.52 15.46 19.87
C GLU A 5 6.95 15.00 18.47
N ILE A 6 7.63 15.87 17.70
CA ILE A 6 8.16 15.49 16.38
C ILE A 6 9.22 14.39 16.51
N HIS A 7 10.15 14.53 17.45
CA HIS A 7 11.19 13.52 17.68
C HIS A 7 10.60 12.16 18.07
N GLU A 8 9.63 12.15 19.00
CA GLU A 8 8.95 10.93 19.43
C GLU A 8 8.16 10.29 18.29
N PHE A 9 7.48 11.11 17.48
CA PHE A 9 6.75 10.67 16.30
C PHE A 9 7.65 10.00 15.25
N LEU A 10 8.75 10.65 14.88
CA LEU A 10 9.70 10.12 13.90
C LEU A 10 10.35 8.83 14.40
N ASN A 11 10.82 8.80 15.66
CA ASN A 11 11.37 7.57 16.23
C ASN A 11 10.36 6.43 16.20
N LYS A 12 9.10 6.71 16.55
CA LYS A 12 8.05 5.71 16.56
C LYS A 12 7.83 5.14 15.16
N MET A 13 7.66 5.99 14.15
CA MET A 13 7.37 5.55 12.78
C MET A 13 8.47 4.62 12.23
N TRP A 14 9.75 4.96 12.45
CA TRP A 14 10.87 4.12 12.01
C TRP A 14 10.97 2.81 12.80
N ASN A 15 10.89 2.89 14.13
CA ASN A 15 11.00 1.70 14.98
C ASN A 15 9.86 0.70 14.73
N ASP A 16 8.64 1.20 14.50
CA ASP A 16 7.49 0.36 14.15
C ASP A 16 7.78 -0.44 12.87
N ILE A 17 8.31 0.20 11.82
CA ILE A 17 8.60 -0.47 10.54
C ILE A 17 9.77 -1.45 10.65
N PHE A 18 10.84 -1.12 11.38
CA PHE A 18 11.92 -2.09 11.65
C PHE A 18 11.41 -3.31 12.42
N THR A 19 10.59 -3.09 13.45
CA THR A 19 10.02 -4.19 14.25
C THR A 19 9.12 -5.07 13.38
N LEU A 20 8.22 -4.46 12.60
CA LEU A 20 7.35 -5.18 11.69
C LEU A 20 8.14 -5.99 10.65
N ASN A 21 9.21 -5.43 10.09
CA ASN A 21 10.05 -6.10 9.11
C ASN A 21 10.64 -7.41 9.67
N GLU A 22 11.21 -7.37 10.87
CA GLU A 22 11.78 -8.56 11.54
C GLU A 22 10.71 -9.61 11.85
N GLU A 23 9.53 -9.18 12.32
CA GLU A 23 8.41 -10.09 12.54
C GLU A 23 7.96 -10.79 11.24
N LEU A 24 7.86 -10.03 10.14
CA LEU A 24 7.42 -10.58 8.86
C LEU A 24 8.47 -11.47 8.21
N LYS A 25 9.77 -11.18 8.37
CA LYS A 25 10.86 -12.07 7.98
C LYS A 25 10.77 -13.44 8.65
N ALA A 26 10.30 -13.50 9.89
CA ALA A 26 10.08 -14.76 10.59
C ALA A 26 8.81 -15.49 10.13
N GLU A 27 7.73 -14.77 9.83
CA GLU A 27 6.40 -15.36 9.58
C GLU A 27 6.10 -15.70 8.11
N LEU A 28 6.57 -14.88 7.15
CA LEU A 28 6.11 -14.94 5.76
C LEU A 28 6.84 -15.94 4.84
N PRO A 29 8.10 -16.37 5.10
CA PRO A 29 8.75 -17.40 4.28
C PRO A 29 7.97 -18.72 4.21
N GLU A 30 7.31 -19.13 5.31
CA GLU A 30 6.46 -20.33 5.32
C GLU A 30 5.27 -20.23 4.36
N LYS A 31 4.91 -19.02 3.92
CA LYS A 31 3.81 -18.74 2.99
C LYS A 31 4.27 -18.51 1.55
N GLY A 32 5.57 -18.63 1.28
CA GLY A 32 6.18 -18.44 -0.04
C GLY A 32 6.65 -17.01 -0.34
N PHE A 33 6.64 -16.10 0.64
CA PHE A 33 7.04 -14.70 0.43
C PHE A 33 8.45 -14.45 0.97
N LYS A 34 9.21 -13.59 0.29
CA LYS A 34 10.51 -13.11 0.75
C LYS A 34 10.38 -11.68 1.24
N VAL A 35 10.78 -11.41 2.48
CA VAL A 35 10.80 -10.05 3.04
C VAL A 35 12.22 -9.51 2.93
N GLU A 36 12.40 -8.40 2.23
CA GLU A 36 13.69 -7.71 2.12
C GLU A 36 13.95 -6.80 3.33
N ASP A 37 15.14 -6.22 3.42
CA ASP A 37 15.49 -5.27 4.49
C ASP A 37 14.75 -3.94 4.34
N VAL A 38 14.68 -3.17 5.43
CA VAL A 38 14.14 -1.80 5.41
C VAL A 38 15.12 -0.87 4.70
N GLU A 39 14.61 -0.05 3.79
CA GLU A 39 15.34 0.97 3.05
C GLU A 39 14.69 2.34 3.25
N GLU A 40 15.47 3.40 2.99
CA GLU A 40 14.97 4.77 2.90
C GLU A 40 14.45 5.09 1.50
N VAL A 41 13.15 5.33 1.39
CA VAL A 41 12.52 5.73 0.11
C VAL A 41 12.44 7.25 0.03
N PHE A 42 12.89 7.82 -1.09
CA PHE A 42 12.86 9.26 -1.36
C PHE A 42 11.97 9.59 -2.56
N GLY A 43 11.35 10.78 -2.54
CA GLY A 43 10.60 11.30 -3.69
C GLY A 43 9.21 10.68 -3.89
N ALA A 44 8.73 9.92 -2.90
CA ALA A 44 7.35 9.46 -2.84
C ALA A 44 6.38 10.64 -2.59
N TYR A 45 5.08 10.39 -2.77
CA TYR A 45 4.03 11.40 -2.61
C TYR A 45 3.05 10.99 -1.51
N ILE A 46 2.50 11.97 -0.80
CA ILE A 46 1.42 11.80 0.19
C ILE A 46 0.25 12.70 -0.17
N PHE A 47 -0.97 12.32 0.21
CA PHE A 47 -2.16 13.05 -0.18
C PHE A 47 -2.61 14.00 0.92
N LEU A 48 -2.16 15.25 0.89
CA LEU A 48 -2.47 16.26 1.91
C LEU A 48 -3.47 17.28 1.37
N GLU A 49 -4.52 17.57 2.14
CA GLU A 49 -5.48 18.65 1.86
C GLU A 49 -6.11 18.63 0.44
N GLY A 50 -6.22 17.44 -0.17
CA GLY A 50 -6.81 17.27 -1.51
C GLY A 50 -5.78 17.15 -2.64
N GLU A 51 -4.49 17.29 -2.35
CA GLU A 51 -3.41 17.32 -3.32
C GLU A 51 -2.32 16.28 -3.01
N TRP A 52 -1.69 15.77 -4.08
CA TRP A 52 -0.50 14.95 -3.97
C TRP A 52 0.72 15.86 -3.73
N VAL A 53 1.35 15.71 -2.58
CA VAL A 53 2.51 16.49 -2.16
C VAL A 53 3.73 15.58 -2.10
N ARG A 54 4.81 15.99 -2.74
CA ARG A 54 6.08 15.25 -2.75
C ARG A 54 6.73 15.28 -1.38
N MET A 55 7.24 14.13 -0.93
CA MET A 55 8.13 14.00 0.22
C MET A 55 9.58 14.10 -0.26
N ASP A 56 10.24 15.22 0.06
CA ASP A 56 11.68 15.41 -0.18
C ASP A 56 12.54 14.80 0.94
N TYR A 57 11.91 14.37 2.04
CA TYR A 57 12.51 13.61 3.13
C TYR A 57 12.28 12.10 2.92
N PRO A 58 13.12 11.24 3.52
CA PRO A 58 12.93 9.81 3.41
C PRO A 58 11.81 9.30 4.32
N HIS A 59 11.26 8.15 3.97
CA HIS A 59 10.40 7.36 4.84
C HIS A 59 10.83 5.88 4.82
N PRO A 60 10.55 5.11 5.89
CA PRO A 60 10.95 3.71 5.97
C PRO A 60 9.97 2.82 5.21
N ALA A 61 10.49 1.98 4.31
CA ALA A 61 9.72 0.95 3.63
C ALA A 61 10.56 -0.30 3.34
N PHE A 62 9.91 -1.42 3.01
CA PHE A 62 10.56 -2.65 2.59
C PHE A 62 9.68 -3.44 1.62
N GLU A 63 10.32 -4.23 0.76
CA GLU A 63 9.62 -5.12 -0.17
C GLU A 63 9.26 -6.46 0.50
N VAL A 64 8.06 -6.94 0.21
CA VAL A 64 7.61 -8.33 0.43
C VAL A 64 7.35 -8.94 -0.93
N LYS A 65 8.30 -9.75 -1.42
CA LYS A 65 8.22 -10.36 -2.74
C LYS A 65 7.26 -11.57 -2.74
N PRO A 66 6.48 -11.73 -3.82
CA PRO A 66 6.41 -10.84 -4.98
C PRO A 66 5.58 -9.59 -4.67
N GLN A 67 5.93 -8.48 -5.35
CA GLN A 67 5.04 -7.35 -5.70
C GLN A 67 4.35 -6.55 -4.58
N ILE A 68 4.72 -6.72 -3.30
CA ILE A 68 4.21 -5.90 -2.20
C ILE A 68 5.33 -4.99 -1.67
N GLU A 69 5.00 -3.74 -1.36
CA GLU A 69 5.81 -2.87 -0.51
C GLU A 69 5.02 -2.52 0.75
N VAL A 70 5.72 -2.42 1.87
CA VAL A 70 5.17 -2.07 3.18
C VAL A 70 5.99 -0.92 3.76
N GLY A 71 5.34 0.10 4.30
CA GLY A 71 6.04 1.23 4.87
C GLY A 71 5.19 2.10 5.78
N ALA A 72 5.77 3.22 6.19
CA ALA A 72 5.06 4.26 6.92
C ALA A 72 5.48 5.63 6.43
N THR A 73 4.53 6.56 6.42
CA THR A 73 4.75 7.98 6.16
C THR A 73 4.31 8.79 7.38
N PRO A 74 4.54 10.12 7.42
CA PRO A 74 3.98 10.96 8.47
C PRO A 74 2.45 10.92 8.57
N GLU A 75 1.78 10.44 7.53
CA GLU A 75 0.32 10.36 7.46
C GLU A 75 -0.23 9.00 7.90
N SER A 76 0.40 7.90 7.50
CA SER A 76 -0.14 6.57 7.75
C SER A 76 0.89 5.45 7.59
N TYR A 77 0.58 4.31 8.20
CA TYR A 77 1.19 3.03 7.82
C TYR A 77 0.50 2.51 6.57
N TYR A 78 1.23 1.88 5.66
CA TYR A 78 0.66 1.44 4.39
C TYR A 78 1.24 0.12 3.90
N PHE A 79 0.48 -0.56 3.05
CA PHE A 79 1.04 -1.45 2.05
C PHE A 79 0.62 -0.98 0.67
N VAL A 80 1.39 -1.35 -0.34
CA VAL A 80 0.99 -1.27 -1.75
C VAL A 80 1.25 -2.62 -2.41
N VAL A 81 0.33 -3.08 -3.24
CA VAL A 81 0.54 -4.27 -4.09
C VAL A 81 0.40 -3.89 -5.56
N ALA A 82 1.42 -4.24 -6.34
CA ALA A 82 1.38 -4.10 -7.79
C ALA A 82 0.61 -5.28 -8.39
N VAL A 83 -0.44 -4.98 -9.17
CA VAL A 83 -1.33 -5.97 -9.77
C VAL A 83 -1.36 -5.77 -11.29
N PRO A 84 -0.98 -6.79 -12.08
CA PRO A 84 -1.13 -6.74 -13.54
C PRO A 84 -2.59 -6.52 -13.93
N LYS A 85 -2.83 -5.64 -14.89
CA LYS A 85 -4.17 -5.22 -15.33
C LYS A 85 -5.07 -6.40 -15.68
N GLU A 86 -4.51 -7.43 -16.29
CA GLU A 86 -5.20 -8.65 -16.70
C GLU A 86 -5.67 -9.53 -15.53
N ARG A 87 -5.10 -9.36 -14.32
CA ARG A 87 -5.51 -10.08 -13.10
C ARG A 87 -6.58 -9.34 -12.30
N ILE A 88 -6.88 -8.09 -12.65
CA ILE A 88 -7.87 -7.28 -11.94
C ILE A 88 -9.28 -7.69 -12.38
N SER A 89 -9.89 -8.56 -11.58
CA SER A 89 -11.30 -8.92 -11.72
C SER A 89 -12.21 -8.01 -10.88
N GLU A 90 -13.49 -7.93 -11.25
CA GLU A 90 -14.50 -7.24 -10.43
C GLU A 90 -14.58 -7.82 -9.02
N GLY A 91 -14.52 -9.15 -8.88
CA GLY A 91 -14.55 -9.81 -7.58
C GLY A 91 -13.34 -9.50 -6.70
N PHE A 92 -12.14 -9.39 -7.29
CA PHE A 92 -10.95 -8.96 -6.55
C PHE A 92 -11.11 -7.51 -6.08
N LEU A 93 -11.53 -6.62 -6.99
CA LEU A 93 -11.71 -5.20 -6.71
C LEU A 93 -12.74 -4.97 -5.59
N GLU A 94 -13.90 -5.64 -5.66
CA GLU A 94 -14.92 -5.58 -4.61
C GLU A 94 -14.40 -6.08 -3.26
N ALA A 95 -13.70 -7.22 -3.25
CA ALA A 95 -13.12 -7.77 -2.03
C ALA A 95 -12.09 -6.82 -1.42
N PHE A 96 -11.22 -6.23 -2.26
CA PHE A 96 -10.19 -5.29 -1.84
C PHE A 96 -10.80 -4.03 -1.23
N LEU A 97 -11.70 -3.35 -1.96
CA LEU A 97 -12.33 -2.11 -1.49
C LEU A 97 -13.13 -2.32 -0.19
N LYS A 98 -13.77 -3.48 -0.04
CA LYS A 98 -14.49 -3.84 1.19
C LYS A 98 -13.56 -4.06 2.38
N LEU A 99 -12.39 -4.66 2.16
CA LEU A 99 -11.42 -4.92 3.23
C LEU A 99 -10.60 -3.69 3.60
N PHE A 100 -10.37 -2.81 2.63
CA PHE A 100 -9.48 -1.66 2.73
C PHE A 100 -10.22 -0.37 2.33
N PRO A 101 -11.07 0.18 3.23
CA PRO A 101 -11.86 1.36 2.92
C PRO A 101 -11.03 2.65 2.76
N ARG A 102 -9.80 2.69 3.31
CA ARG A 102 -8.84 3.78 3.15
C ARG A 102 -7.81 3.41 2.09
N SER A 103 -8.26 3.18 0.87
CA SER A 103 -7.40 2.71 -0.22
C SER A 103 -7.32 3.65 -1.41
N PHE A 104 -6.22 3.52 -2.13
CA PHE A 104 -5.96 4.19 -3.39
C PHE A 104 -5.69 3.15 -4.46
N ILE A 105 -6.10 3.43 -5.69
CA ILE A 105 -5.75 2.64 -6.86
C ILE A 105 -5.28 3.60 -7.94
N TYR A 106 -4.05 3.40 -8.42
CA TYR A 106 -3.38 4.29 -9.37
C TYR A 106 -2.48 3.50 -10.33
N GLY A 107 -2.11 4.13 -11.44
CA GLY A 107 -1.21 3.56 -12.43
C GLY A 107 0.23 3.46 -11.92
N SER A 108 1.02 2.57 -12.52
CA SER A 108 2.46 2.46 -12.24
C SER A 108 3.28 3.58 -12.89
N GLU A 109 2.89 4.05 -14.09
CA GLU A 109 3.60 5.10 -14.83
C GLU A 109 3.03 6.49 -14.49
N ASP A 110 1.70 6.61 -14.43
CA ASP A 110 0.99 7.83 -14.02
C ASP A 110 0.36 7.68 -12.62
N PHE A 111 1.21 7.77 -11.58
CA PHE A 111 0.78 7.66 -10.18
C PHE A 111 -0.05 8.86 -9.70
N LEU A 112 -0.04 9.99 -10.42
CA LEU A 112 -0.85 11.17 -10.09
C LEU A 112 -2.30 11.06 -10.59
N SER A 113 -2.57 10.13 -11.51
CA SER A 113 -3.89 9.85 -12.06
C SER A 113 -4.53 8.65 -11.35
N ASP A 114 -5.12 8.92 -10.18
CA ASP A 114 -5.86 7.92 -9.41
C ASP A 114 -7.14 7.46 -10.11
N VAL A 115 -7.30 6.15 -10.28
CA VAL A 115 -8.57 5.55 -10.71
C VAL A 115 -9.55 5.44 -9.54
N HIS A 116 -9.02 5.29 -8.31
CA HIS A 116 -9.74 5.33 -7.04
C HIS A 116 -8.94 6.07 -5.98
N ASN A 117 -9.61 6.95 -5.23
CA ASN A 117 -9.05 7.67 -4.08
C ASN A 117 -10.16 7.85 -3.05
N TRP A 118 -10.05 7.13 -1.92
CA TRP A 118 -11.05 7.15 -0.86
C TRP A 118 -11.35 8.54 -0.29
N ARG A 119 -10.40 9.49 -0.38
CA ARG A 119 -10.57 10.86 0.11
C ARG A 119 -11.38 11.75 -0.82
N ARG A 120 -11.52 11.36 -2.10
CA ARG A 120 -12.32 12.09 -3.11
C ARG A 120 -13.74 11.53 -3.24
N GLY A 121 -14.11 10.58 -2.38
CA GLY A 121 -15.44 9.97 -2.33
C GLY A 121 -15.47 8.55 -2.91
N GLU A 122 -16.58 7.88 -2.67
CA GLU A 122 -16.77 6.50 -3.11
C GLU A 122 -17.03 6.43 -4.63
N ALA A 123 -16.23 5.62 -5.32
CA ALA A 123 -16.50 5.22 -6.70
C ALA A 123 -17.02 3.78 -6.70
N SER A 124 -18.00 3.48 -7.55
CA SER A 124 -18.49 2.10 -7.67
C SER A 124 -17.39 1.19 -8.23
N PRO A 125 -17.32 -0.09 -7.79
CA PRO A 125 -16.37 -1.06 -8.33
C PRO A 125 -16.39 -1.13 -9.86
N GLY A 126 -17.57 -1.16 -10.48
CA GLY A 126 -17.72 -1.13 -11.93
C GLY A 126 -17.19 0.16 -12.59
N GLY A 127 -17.30 1.31 -11.92
CA GLY A 127 -16.74 2.57 -12.38
C GLY A 127 -15.21 2.58 -12.38
N ILE A 128 -14.60 2.06 -11.31
CA ILE A 128 -13.15 1.91 -11.18
C ILE A 128 -12.62 0.91 -12.21
N LEU A 129 -13.30 -0.25 -12.36
CA LEU A 129 -12.90 -1.29 -13.31
C LEU A 129 -12.93 -0.78 -14.77
N ARG A 130 -13.90 0.06 -15.11
CA ARG A 130 -13.95 0.72 -16.43
C ARG A 130 -12.73 1.62 -16.65
N LYS A 131 -12.38 2.47 -15.68
CA LYS A 131 -11.18 3.33 -15.77
C LYS A 131 -9.90 2.51 -15.95
N ILE A 132 -9.76 1.41 -15.20
CA ILE A 132 -8.63 0.47 -15.33
C ILE A 132 -8.56 -0.10 -16.75
N LYS A 133 -9.69 -0.54 -17.31
CA LYS A 133 -9.77 -1.10 -18.68
C LYS A 133 -9.42 -0.07 -19.75
N GLU A 134 -9.89 1.17 -19.60
CA GLU A 134 -9.67 2.27 -20.55
C GLU A 134 -8.26 2.88 -20.46
N SER A 135 -7.58 2.73 -19.32
CA SER A 135 -6.20 3.19 -19.11
C SER A 135 -5.18 2.43 -19.96
N ARG A 136 -4.05 3.08 -20.26
CA ARG A 136 -2.90 2.50 -20.96
C ARG A 136 -1.92 1.77 -20.03
N GLU A 137 -2.10 1.90 -18.73
CA GLU A 137 -1.31 1.22 -17.70
C GLU A 137 -1.44 -0.30 -17.82
N ASN A 138 -0.32 -1.01 -17.69
CA ASN A 138 -0.29 -2.48 -17.64
C ASN A 138 -0.31 -3.02 -16.21
N VAL A 139 0.07 -2.20 -15.23
CA VAL A 139 0.12 -2.55 -13.81
C VAL A 139 -0.54 -1.44 -13.02
N PHE A 140 -1.33 -1.83 -12.01
CA PHE A 140 -1.95 -0.91 -11.08
C PHE A 140 -1.45 -1.17 -9.67
N GLN A 141 -1.24 -0.09 -8.94
CA GLN A 141 -0.90 -0.12 -7.52
C GLN A 141 -2.18 -0.08 -6.71
N PHE A 142 -2.33 -1.01 -5.79
CA PHE A 142 -3.42 -1.07 -4.81
C PHE A 142 -2.84 -0.78 -3.44
N GLU A 143 -3.02 0.45 -2.97
CA GLU A 143 -2.50 0.95 -1.70
C GLU A 143 -3.61 0.95 -0.63
N ALA A 144 -3.27 0.59 0.59
CA ALA A 144 -4.17 0.69 1.74
C ALA A 144 -3.47 1.31 2.94
N ASN A 145 -4.16 2.26 3.60
CA ASN A 145 -3.61 3.05 4.70
C ASN A 145 -4.24 2.67 6.05
N PHE A 146 -3.40 2.68 7.08
CA PHE A 146 -3.71 2.21 8.43
C PHE A 146 -3.26 3.21 9.48
N GLU A 147 -3.94 3.24 10.63
CA GLU A 147 -3.61 4.16 11.74
C GLU A 147 -2.49 3.63 12.63
N SER A 148 -2.22 2.32 12.59
CA SER A 148 -1.21 1.66 13.40
C SER A 148 -0.53 0.51 12.68
N VAL A 149 0.70 0.18 13.12
CA VAL A 149 1.47 -0.96 12.63
C VAL A 149 0.76 -2.31 12.85
N ASP A 150 -0.01 -2.43 13.95
CA ASP A 150 -0.81 -3.63 14.22
C ASP A 150 -1.94 -3.84 13.21
N GLU A 151 -2.61 -2.76 12.82
CA GLU A 151 -3.63 -2.79 11.78
C GLU A 151 -3.03 -3.10 10.42
N LEU A 152 -1.87 -2.51 10.10
CA LEU A 152 -1.11 -2.82 8.90
C LEU A 152 -0.75 -4.32 8.84
N LYS A 153 -0.20 -4.89 9.92
CA LYS A 153 0.13 -6.33 9.98
C LYS A 153 -1.09 -7.21 9.73
N LYS A 154 -2.23 -6.89 10.34
CA LYS A 154 -3.50 -7.60 10.11
C LYS A 154 -4.01 -7.41 8.67
N GLY A 155 -3.89 -6.20 8.14
CA GLY A 155 -4.26 -5.85 6.78
C GLY A 155 -3.45 -6.63 5.76
N LEU A 156 -2.14 -6.72 5.94
CA LEU A 156 -1.24 -7.48 5.08
C LEU A 156 -1.59 -8.99 5.07
N LYS A 157 -1.91 -9.57 6.23
CA LYS A 157 -2.37 -10.97 6.30
C LYS A 157 -3.65 -11.20 5.48
N LYS A 158 -4.62 -10.29 5.58
CA LYS A 158 -5.85 -10.32 4.77
C LYS A 158 -5.59 -10.12 3.27
N LEU A 159 -4.65 -9.23 2.92
CA LEU A 159 -4.23 -9.03 1.55
C LEU A 159 -3.65 -10.31 0.97
N ILE A 160 -2.77 -11.00 1.71
CA ILE A 160 -2.18 -12.27 1.26
C ILE A 160 -3.27 -13.33 1.05
N GLU A 161 -4.26 -13.44 1.94
CA GLU A 161 -5.38 -14.38 1.79
C GLU A 161 -6.22 -14.08 0.54
N VAL A 162 -6.61 -12.82 0.34
CA VAL A 162 -7.39 -12.42 -0.84
C VAL A 162 -6.58 -12.53 -2.11
N GLY A 163 -5.32 -12.08 -2.12
CA GLY A 163 -4.45 -12.16 -3.28
C GLY A 163 -4.20 -13.60 -3.71
N LYS A 164 -4.03 -14.54 -2.77
CA LYS A 164 -3.96 -15.98 -3.11
C LYS A 164 -5.27 -16.49 -3.72
N ARG A 165 -6.42 -16.11 -3.16
CA ARG A 165 -7.74 -16.51 -3.68
C ARG A 165 -7.99 -16.04 -5.12
N PHE A 166 -7.47 -14.89 -5.49
CA PHE A 166 -7.63 -14.29 -6.82
C PHE A 166 -6.38 -14.42 -7.71
N GLU A 167 -5.42 -15.27 -7.33
CA GLU A 167 -4.19 -15.55 -8.10
C GLU A 167 -3.40 -14.27 -8.47
N ILE A 168 -3.37 -13.32 -7.54
CA ILE A 168 -2.71 -12.02 -7.74
C ILE A 168 -1.19 -12.17 -7.75
N PHE A 169 -0.65 -13.02 -6.89
CA PHE A 169 0.79 -13.19 -6.69
C PHE A 169 1.40 -14.24 -7.63
N ASP A 170 2.59 -13.94 -8.14
CA ASP A 170 3.48 -14.89 -8.81
C ASP A 170 4.29 -15.69 -7.78
N LEU A 171 3.63 -16.61 -7.05
CA LEU A 171 4.24 -17.46 -6.01
C LEU A 171 4.78 -18.79 -6.55
#